data_AF-A0A3C2BTM0-F1
#
_entry.id   AF-A0A3C2BTM0-F1
#
_cell.length_a   1.000
_cell.length_b   1.000
_cell.length_c   1.000
_cell.angle_alpha   90.00
_cell.angle_beta   90.00
_cell.angle_gamma   90.00
#
_symmetry.space_group_name_H-M   'P 1'
#
loop_
_entity.id
_entity.type
_entity.pdbx_description
1 polymer ?
#
loop_
_entity_poly.entity_id
_entity_poly.type
_entity_poly.pdbx_seq_one_letter_code
_entity_poly.pdbx_strand_id
1 'polypeptide(L)' 'LKAEKVIITWAMGLTQQKKGVATIKEVINLLLLRGNIGKPGAGASPIRGHSNVQGDRTMG' A
#
# COMPACT_ATOMS: atom_id res chain seq x y z
N LEU A 1 -17.77 -10.85 -2.40
CA LEU A 1 -16.80 -9.80 -2.83
C LEU A 1 -17.51 -8.80 -3.75
N LYS A 2 -18.03 -7.68 -3.22
CA LYS A 2 -18.87 -6.73 -3.98
C LYS A 2 -18.18 -5.42 -4.42
N ALA A 3 -17.05 -5.04 -3.82
CA ALA A 3 -16.39 -3.79 -4.15
C ALA A 3 -15.53 -3.91 -5.42
N GLU A 4 -15.82 -3.08 -6.43
CA GLU A 4 -15.13 -3.05 -7.72
C GLU A 4 -13.88 -2.15 -7.76
N LYS A 5 -13.80 -1.18 -6.84
CA LYS A 5 -12.68 -0.26 -6.69
C LYS A 5 -12.28 -0.30 -5.21
N VAL A 6 -11.09 -0.81 -4.93
CA VAL A 6 -10.60 -0.98 -3.55
C VAL A 6 -9.27 -0.27 -3.39
N ILE A 7 -9.19 0.58 -2.38
CA ILE A 7 -7.93 1.15 -1.90
C ILE A 7 -7.57 0.45 -0.59
N ILE A 8 -6.35 -0.07 -0.50
CA ILE A 8 -5.81 -0.57 0.77
C ILE A 8 -4.80 0.45 1.28
N THR A 9 -5.09 1.03 2.45
CA THR A 9 -4.21 1.95 3.16
C THR A 9 -3.48 1.25 4.31
N TRP A 10 -2.23 1.62 4.54
CA TRP A 10 -1.49 1.16 5.71
C TRP A 10 -0.49 2.22 6.16
N ALA A 11 -0.10 2.17 7.44
CA ALA A 11 0.90 3.05 8.03
C ALA A 11 1.97 2.22 8.75
N MET A 12 2.64 2.84 9.73
CA MET A 12 3.73 2.21 10.48
C MET A 12 3.34 0.93 11.22
N GLY A 13 2.07 0.81 11.63
CA GLY A 13 1.56 -0.38 12.30
C GLY A 13 1.72 -1.68 11.50
N LEU A 14 1.77 -1.59 10.16
CA LEU A 14 2.05 -2.73 9.29
C LEU A 14 3.55 -2.89 9.00
N THR A 15 4.26 -1.78 8.74
CA THR A 15 5.68 -1.83 8.35
C THR A 15 6.61 -2.17 9.52
N GLN A 16 6.24 -1.85 10.77
CA GLN A 16 7.06 -2.07 11.98
C GLN A 16 6.82 -3.45 12.63
N GLN A 17 6.18 -4.38 11.92
CA GLN A 17 6.00 -5.77 12.36
C GLN A 17 7.13 -6.67 11.89
N LYS A 18 7.40 -7.77 12.61
CA LYS A 18 8.42 -8.78 12.24
C LYS A 18 8.27 -9.30 10.81
N LYS A 19 7.02 -9.42 10.33
CA LYS A 19 6.69 -9.91 8.99
C LYS A 19 6.20 -8.80 8.04
N GLY A 20 6.46 -7.53 8.35
CA GLY A 20 5.88 -6.39 7.63
C GLY A 20 6.07 -6.45 6.10
N VAL A 21 7.26 -6.82 5.65
CA VAL A 21 7.55 -6.99 4.21
C VAL A 21 6.70 -8.10 3.58
N ALA A 22 6.63 -9.27 4.22
CA ALA A 22 5.83 -10.39 3.72
C ALA A 22 4.34 -10.03 3.69
N THR A 23 3.83 -9.37 4.73
CA THR A 23 2.43 -8.94 4.77
C THR A 23 2.10 -7.91 3.68
N ILE A 24 2.99 -6.95 3.42
CA ILE A 24 2.80 -5.98 2.33
C ILE A 24 2.82 -6.69 0.97
N LYS A 25 3.67 -7.69 0.76
CA LYS A 25 3.64 -8.51 -0.46
C LYS A 25 2.27 -9.15 -0.68
N GLU A 26 1.66 -9.72 0.36
CA GLU A 26 0.33 -10.30 0.24
C GLU A 26 -0.78 -9.27 -0.02
N VAL A 27 -0.66 -8.07 0.55
CA VAL A 27 -1.56 -6.95 0.21
C VAL A 27 -1.48 -6.60 -1.27
N ILE A 28 -0.26 -6.54 -1.82
CA ILE A 28 -0.05 -6.28 -3.26
C ILE A 28 -0.58 -7.44 -4.11
N ASN A 29 -0.32 -8.69 -3.73
CA ASN A 29 -0.87 -9.87 -4.43
C ASN A 29 -2.40 -9.82 -4.50
N LEU A 30 -3.06 -9.47 -3.40
CA LEU A 30 -4.51 -9.33 -3.37
C LEU A 30 -5.01 -8.23 -4.31
N LEU A 31 -4.35 -7.06 -4.33
CA LEU A 31 -4.70 -5.96 -5.24
C LEU A 31 -4.51 -6.34 -6.72
N LEU A 32 -3.44 -7.08 -7.04
CA LEU A 32 -3.19 -7.60 -8.38
C LEU A 32 -4.24 -8.62 -8.80
N LEU A 33 -4.53 -9.63 -7.96
CA LEU A 33 -5.57 -10.64 -8.20
C LEU A 33 -6.95 -10.03 -8.42
N ARG A 34 -7.23 -8.89 -7.79
CA ARG A 34 -8.50 -8.17 -7.92
C ARG A 34 -8.53 -7.18 -9.07
N GLY A 35 -7.44 -6.99 -9.81
CA GLY A 35 -7.35 -5.96 -10.87
C GLY A 35 -7.47 -4.53 -10.34
N ASN A 36 -7.07 -4.29 -9.08
CA ASN A 36 -7.15 -2.99 -8.42
C ASN A 36 -5.90 -2.11 -8.62
N ILE A 37 -4.87 -2.62 -9.31
CA ILE A 37 -3.69 -1.85 -9.70
C ILE A 37 -3.90 -1.26 -11.10
N GLY A 38 -3.53 0.01 -11.30
CA GLY A 38 -3.72 0.72 -12.58
C GLY A 38 -5.15 1.20 -12.84
N LYS A 39 -6.05 1.14 -11.84
CA LYS A 39 -7.45 1.55 -11.95
C LYS A 39 -7.72 2.81 -11.10
N PRO A 40 -8.26 3.90 -11.69
CA PRO A 40 -8.61 5.10 -10.93
C PRO A 40 -9.57 4.80 -9.76
N GLY A 41 -9.22 5.27 -8.56
CA GLY A 41 -9.96 5.02 -7.33
C GLY A 41 -9.70 3.66 -6.69
N ALA A 42 -8.65 2.94 -7.11
CA ALA A 42 -8.22 1.67 -6.52
C ALA A 42 -6.69 1.63 -6.38
N GLY A 43 -6.19 0.74 -5.53
CA GLY A 43 -4.77 0.43 -5.43
C GLY A 43 -4.21 0.49 -4.01
N ALA A 44 -2.88 0.59 -3.92
CA ALA A 44 -2.14 0.69 -2.68
C ALA A 44 -1.94 2.15 -2.27
N SER A 45 -2.15 2.46 -0.99
CA SER A 45 -1.93 3.81 -0.45
C SER A 45 -1.18 3.74 0.90
N PRO A 46 0.16 3.58 0.88
CA PRO A 46 0.97 3.66 2.09
C PRO A 46 0.98 5.09 2.64
N ILE A 47 0.46 5.26 3.85
CA ILE A 47 0.40 6.55 4.55
C ILE A 47 1.77 6.85 5.16
N ARG A 48 2.31 8.01 4.77
CA ARG A 48 3.58 8.55 5.28
C ARG A 48 3.29 9.66 6.29
N GLY A 49 4.11 9.75 7.33
CA GLY A 49 3.93 10.70 8.43
C GLY A 49 4.43 12.10 8.09
N HIS A 50 5.75 12.31 8.21
CA HIS A 50 6.35 13.61 7.91
C HIS A 50 6.17 13.98 6.43
N SER A 51 5.87 15.26 6.19
CA SER A 51 5.56 15.83 4.88
C SER A 51 6.64 15.58 3.82
N ASN A 52 7.91 15.47 4.21
CA ASN A 52 9.01 15.23 3.28
C ASN A 52 9.54 13.78 3.28
N VAL A 53 8.94 12.83 4.00
CA VAL A 53 9.45 11.44 4.02
C VAL A 53 9.36 10.76 2.65
N GLN A 54 8.43 11.18 1.80
CA GLN A 54 8.40 10.69 0.43
C GLN A 54 9.45 11.37 -0.44
N GLY A 55 9.65 12.68 -0.29
CA GLY A 55 10.68 13.45 -1.01
C GLY A 55 12.09 12.98 -0.68
N ASP A 56 12.40 12.87 0.60
CA ASP A 56 13.66 12.34 1.13
C ASP A 56 14.02 10.98 0.51
N ARG A 57 13.09 10.02 0.55
CA ARG A 57 13.30 8.68 -0.05
C ARG A 57 13.29 8.63 -1.57
N THR A 58 12.93 9.73 -2.23
CA THR A 58 13.06 9.85 -3.69
C THR A 58 14.46 10.31 -4.07
N MET A 59 15.14 11.06 -3.19
CA MET A 59 16.43 11.69 -3.48
C MET A 59 17.64 10.89 -2.99
N GLY A 60 17.46 9.89 -2.12
CA GLY A 60 18.51 8.98 -1.64
C GLY A 60 18.86 9.20 -0.18
#